data_AF-A0A968XN71-F1
#
_entry.id   AF-A0A968XN71-F1
#
_cell.length_a   1.000
_cell.length_b   1.000
_cell.length_c   1.000
_cell.angle_alpha   90.00
_cell.angle_beta   90.00
_cell.angle_gamma   90.00
#
_symmetry.space_group_name_H-M   'P 1'
#
loop_
_entity.id
_entity.type
_entity.pdbx_description
1 polymer ?
#
loop_
_entity_poly.entity_id
_entity_poly.type
_entity_poly.pdbx_seq_one_letter_code
_entity_poly.pdbx_strand_id
1 'polypeptide(L)'
;MEDKWAELADSKHAPIELSLNQIDSIHARWTLVLNAMSATDFERNLFHPEHGEVSLNYMLSLYDWHSRHHLAHITKLKERNNW
;
A
#
# COMPACT_ATOMS: atom_id res chain seq x y z
N MET A 1 -11.84 -0.28 -5.13
CA MET A 1 -12.14 -1.55 -4.42
C MET A 1 -11.97 -1.40 -2.90
N GLU A 2 -11.10 -0.51 -2.44
CA GLU A 2 -10.74 -0.30 -1.03
C GLU A 2 -11.91 0.06 -0.11
N ASP A 3 -12.80 0.95 -0.55
CA ASP A 3 -13.96 1.37 0.26
C ASP A 3 -14.84 0.18 0.69
N LYS A 4 -14.93 -0.86 -0.14
CA LYS A 4 -15.72 -2.06 0.18
C LYS A 4 -15.06 -2.93 1.24
N TRP A 5 -13.72 -2.92 1.33
CA TRP A 5 -12.98 -3.71 2.31
C TRP A 5 -13.09 -3.07 3.69
N ALA A 6 -13.10 -1.73 3.77
CA ALA A 6 -13.35 -0.99 5.01
C ALA A 6 -14.70 -1.34 5.66
N GLU A 7 -15.66 -1.84 4.86
CA GLU A 7 -16.98 -2.22 5.35
C GLU A 7 -17.04 -3.62 6.01
N LEU A 8 -15.99 -4.42 5.88
CA LEU A 8 -15.93 -5.78 6.41
C LEU A 8 -15.81 -5.82 7.94
N ALA A 9 -16.24 -6.92 8.55
CA ALA A 9 -16.32 -7.06 10.01
C ALA A 9 -14.95 -6.97 10.70
N ASP A 10 -13.91 -7.53 10.09
CA ASP A 10 -12.53 -7.42 10.57
C ASP A 10 -12.05 -5.97 10.51
N SER A 11 -12.35 -5.25 9.43
CA SER A 11 -11.98 -3.84 9.29
C SER A 11 -12.70 -2.91 10.28
N LYS A 12 -13.94 -3.23 10.67
CA LYS A 12 -14.73 -2.40 11.61
C LYS A 12 -14.52 -2.73 13.09
N HIS A 13 -14.14 -3.97 13.41
CA HIS A 13 -14.24 -4.47 14.78
C HIS A 13 -12.94 -5.06 15.32
N ALA A 14 -11.97 -5.40 14.47
CA ALA A 14 -10.71 -5.92 14.97
C ALA A 14 -9.86 -4.81 15.62
N PRO A 15 -8.99 -5.15 16.59
CA PRO A 15 -8.00 -4.22 17.10
C PRO A 15 -7.11 -3.69 15.96
N ILE A 16 -6.89 -2.37 15.93
CA ILE A 16 -6.13 -1.70 14.87
C ILE A 16 -4.69 -2.23 14.76
N GLU A 17 -4.14 -2.73 15.87
CA GLU A 17 -2.82 -3.33 15.96
C GLU A 17 -2.64 -4.51 15.01
N LEU A 18 -3.70 -5.25 14.68
CA LEU A 18 -3.61 -6.33 13.70
C LEU A 18 -3.19 -5.81 12.32
N SER A 19 -3.84 -4.73 11.85
CA SER A 19 -3.52 -4.12 10.56
C SER A 19 -2.17 -3.41 10.58
N LEU A 20 -1.83 -2.71 11.68
CA LEU A 20 -0.53 -2.03 11.80
C LEU A 20 0.62 -3.04 11.78
N ASN A 21 0.55 -4.10 12.59
CA ASN A 21 1.58 -5.14 12.61
C ASN A 21 1.69 -5.87 11.26
N GLN A 22 0.57 -6.06 10.55
CA GLN A 22 0.55 -6.66 9.23
C GLN A 22 1.26 -5.77 8.20
N ILE A 23 0.95 -4.47 8.15
CA ILE A 23 1.61 -3.52 7.24
C ILE A 23 3.11 -3.47 7.53
N ASP A 24 3.51 -3.36 8.80
CA ASP A 24 4.92 -3.33 9.20
C ASP A 24 5.66 -4.60 8.73
N SER A 25 5.07 -5.77 8.97
CA SER A 25 5.67 -7.06 8.58
C SER A 25 5.74 -7.24 7.07
N ILE A 26 4.69 -6.84 6.33
CA ILE A 26 4.67 -6.91 4.87
C ILE A 26 5.71 -5.97 4.27
N HIS A 27 5.78 -4.71 4.74
CA HIS A 27 6.73 -3.73 4.22
C HIS A 27 8.18 -4.14 4.52
N ALA A 28 8.46 -4.71 5.70
CA ALA A 28 9.77 -5.24 6.04
C ALA A 28 10.20 -6.35 5.06
N ARG A 29 9.31 -7.31 4.75
CA ARG A 29 9.62 -8.37 3.79
C ARG A 29 9.72 -7.84 2.36
N TRP A 30 8.86 -6.92 1.98
CA TRP A 30 8.83 -6.37 0.63
C TRP A 30 10.10 -5.58 0.34
N THR A 31 10.53 -4.71 1.27
CA THR A 31 11.78 -3.96 1.13
C THR A 31 13.00 -4.86 1.03
N LEU A 32 13.06 -5.98 1.78
CA LEU A 32 14.14 -6.97 1.62
C LEU A 32 14.19 -7.55 0.20
N VAL A 33 13.04 -7.89 -0.38
CA VAL A 33 12.96 -8.40 -1.75
C VAL A 33 13.36 -7.33 -2.78
N LEU A 34 12.79 -6.12 -2.66
CA LEU A 34 13.05 -5.02 -3.59
C LEU A 34 14.52 -4.59 -3.57
N ASN A 35 15.16 -4.57 -2.40
CA ASN A 35 16.58 -4.24 -2.27
C ASN A 35 17.51 -5.32 -2.83
N ALA A 36 17.03 -6.57 -2.97
CA ALA A 36 17.80 -7.66 -3.57
C ALA A 36 17.67 -7.71 -5.11
N MET A 37 16.78 -6.90 -5.70
CA MET A 37 16.56 -6.84 -7.15
C MET A 37 17.60 -5.97 -7.84
N SER A 38 17.96 -6.37 -9.06
CA SER A 38 18.75 -5.52 -9.97
C SER A 38 17.89 -4.43 -10.60
N ALA A 39 18.50 -3.37 -11.13
CA ALA A 39 17.78 -2.33 -11.86
C ALA A 39 16.96 -2.89 -13.04
N THR A 40 17.49 -3.89 -13.75
CA THR A 40 16.80 -4.56 -14.87
C THR A 40 15.61 -5.39 -14.42
N ASP A 41 15.58 -5.89 -13.18
CA ASP A 41 14.40 -6.62 -12.68
C ASP A 41 13.18 -5.71 -12.58
N PHE A 42 13.36 -4.41 -12.31
CA PHE A 42 12.27 -3.44 -12.25
C PHE A 42 11.64 -3.13 -13.61
N GLU A 43 12.32 -3.48 -14.72
CA GLU A 43 11.82 -3.33 -16.08
C GLU A 43 10.88 -4.47 -16.49
N ARG A 44 10.78 -5.54 -15.69
CA ARG A 44 9.87 -6.66 -15.98
C ARG A 44 8.42 -6.19 -15.97
N ASN A 45 7.67 -6.61 -16.98
CA ASN A 45 6.26 -6.29 -17.11
C ASN A 45 5.34 -7.35 -16.47
N LEU A 46 4.17 -6.89 -16.06
CA LEU A 46 3.03 -7.68 -15.61
C LEU A 46 1.75 -7.11 -16.20
N PHE A 47 0.70 -7.92 -16.25
CA PHE A 47 -0.63 -7.46 -16.66
C PHE A 47 -1.45 -7.08 -15.42
N HIS A 48 -1.70 -5.79 -15.24
CA HIS A 48 -2.61 -5.28 -14.22
C HIS A 48 -4.05 -5.23 -14.77
N PRO A 49 -5.05 -5.76 -14.06
CA PRO A 49 -6.41 -5.88 -14.58
C PRO A 49 -7.06 -4.53 -14.96
N GLU A 50 -6.65 -3.44 -14.29
CA GLU A 50 -7.19 -2.09 -14.54
C GLU A 50 -6.27 -1.21 -15.41
N HIS A 51 -4.96 -1.50 -15.45
CA HIS A 51 -3.97 -0.65 -16.11
C HIS A 51 -3.34 -1.28 -17.35
N GLY A 52 -3.66 -2.54 -17.66
CA GLY A 52 -3.05 -3.30 -18.74
C GLY A 52 -1.61 -3.68 -18.41
N GLU A 53 -0.76 -3.76 -19.43
CA GLU A 53 0.65 -4.08 -19.25
C GLU A 53 1.41 -2.92 -18.58
N VAL A 54 2.02 -3.19 -17.43
CA VAL A 54 2.78 -2.21 -16.64
C VAL A 54 4.07 -2.85 -16.11
N SER A 55 5.11 -2.04 -15.89
CA SER A 55 6.37 -2.53 -15.31
C SER A 55 6.28 -2.66 -13.79
N LEU A 56 7.18 -3.47 -13.20
CA LEU A 56 7.36 -3.51 -11.76
C LEU A 56 7.73 -2.14 -11.18
N ASN A 57 8.51 -1.33 -11.91
CA ASN A 57 8.83 0.04 -11.51
C ASN A 57 7.58 0.94 -11.42
N TYR A 58 6.66 0.80 -12.38
CA TYR A 58 5.38 1.51 -12.35
C TYR A 58 4.57 1.10 -11.10
N MET A 59 4.48 -0.21 -10.82
CA MET A 59 3.77 -0.70 -9.64
C MET A 59 4.39 -0.20 -8.34
N LEU A 60 5.72 -0.21 -8.21
CA LEU A 60 6.40 0.32 -7.02
C LEU A 60 6.07 1.81 -6.80
N SER A 61 6.13 2.60 -7.88
CA SER A 61 5.80 4.04 -7.83
C SER A 61 4.33 4.28 -7.45
N LEU A 62 3.42 3.45 -7.97
CA LEU A 62 2.00 3.49 -7.61
C LEU A 62 1.80 3.24 -6.11
N TYR A 63 2.48 2.25 -5.53
CA TYR A 63 2.36 1.93 -4.10
C TYR A 63 3.03 2.97 -3.18
N ASP A 64 4.12 3.63 -3.60
CA ASP A 64 4.67 4.78 -2.86
C ASP A 64 3.67 5.94 -2.81
N TRP A 65 3.10 6.31 -3.97
CA TRP A 65 2.06 7.33 -4.04
C TRP A 65 0.85 6.96 -3.18
N HIS A 66 0.39 5.72 -3.29
CA HIS A 66 -0.80 5.22 -2.59
C HIS A 66 -0.65 5.28 -1.07
N SER A 67 0.51 4.89 -0.55
CA SER A 67 0.83 4.99 0.87
C SER A 67 0.77 6.44 1.37
N ARG A 68 1.38 7.37 0.63
CA ARG A 68 1.36 8.80 0.97
C ARG A 68 -0.04 9.40 0.86
N HIS A 69 -0.80 8.98 -0.14
CA HIS A 69 -2.17 9.42 -0.36
C HIS A 69 -3.07 9.08 0.83
N HIS A 70 -3.03 7.84 1.33
CA HIS A 70 -3.83 7.43 2.48
C HIS A 70 -3.34 8.01 3.80
N LEU A 71 -2.02 8.15 3.99
CA LEU A 71 -1.51 8.86 5.16
C LEU A 71 -2.04 10.31 5.19
N ALA A 72 -2.09 10.99 4.03
CA ALA A 72 -2.63 12.33 3.94
C ALA A 72 -4.13 12.40 4.27
N HIS A 73 -4.93 11.38 3.96
CA HIS A 73 -6.32 11.32 4.42
C HIS A 73 -6.42 11.32 5.95
N ILE A 74 -5.59 10.53 6.62
CA ILE A 74 -5.56 10.42 8.09
C ILE A 74 -5.09 11.74 8.71
N THR A 75 -3.95 12.28 8.27
CA THR A 75 -3.37 13.48 8.90
C THR A 75 -4.26 14.70 8.69
N LYS A 76 -4.84 14.88 7.50
CA LYS A 76 -5.78 15.98 7.24
C LYS A 76 -7.06 15.86 8.07
N LEU A 77 -7.54 14.64 8.34
CA LEU A 77 -8.68 14.45 9.24
C LEU A 77 -8.34 14.84 10.67
N LYS A 78 -7.16 14.43 11.17
CA LYS A 78 -6.66 14.83 12.49
C LYS A 78 -6.55 16.35 12.62
N GLU A 79 -5.93 17.01 11.63
CA GLU A 79 -5.79 18.46 11.58
C GLU A 79 -7.15 19.17 11.64
N ARG A 80 -8.11 18.73 10.82
CA ARG A 80 -9.47 19.30 10.80
C ARG A 80 -10.22 19.17 12.14
N ASN A 81 -9.96 18.09 12.88
CA ASN A 81 -10.64 17.79 14.13
C ASN A 81 -9.87 18.27 15.37
N ASN A 82 -8.70 18.90 15.20
CA ASN A 82 -7.79 19.31 16.27
C ASN A 82 -7.43 18.16 17.25
N TRP A 83 -7.11 16.98 16.69
CA TRP A 83 -6.63 15.82 17.46
C TRP A 83 -5.11 15.78 17.61
#